data_AF-A0A2A2TEA8-F1
#
_entry.id   AF-A0A2A2TEA8-F1
#
_cell.length_a   1.000
_cell.length_b   1.000
_cell.length_c   1.000
_cell.angle_alpha   90.00
_cell.angle_beta   90.00
_cell.angle_gamma   90.00
#
_symmetry.space_group_name_H-M   'P 1'
#
loop_
_entity.id
_entity.type
_entity.pdbx_description
1 polymer ?
#
loop_
_entity_poly.entity_id
_entity_poly.type
_entity_poly.pdbx_seq_one_letter_code
_entity_poly.pdbx_strand_id
1 'polypeptide(L)'
;MKKYIILLEDFLSKKIDTNKFEQIFLQIFKDEEIFYSEIEFQVLDKLFGDVDAYCNDPNLIEDPEFEITEEELRLSAKKTLDQLVELENI
;
A
#
# COMPACT_ATOMS: atom_id res chain seq x y z
N MET A 1 6.57 6.18 -9.23
CA MET A 1 7.42 5.20 -8.50
C MET A 1 8.08 5.69 -7.21
N LYS A 2 9.17 6.48 -7.22
CA LYS A 2 9.99 6.78 -6.01
C LYS A 2 9.23 7.21 -4.76
N LYS A 3 8.18 8.04 -4.92
CA LYS A 3 7.31 8.47 -3.82
C LYS A 3 6.60 7.32 -3.11
N TYR A 4 6.20 6.29 -3.85
CA TYR A 4 5.60 5.07 -3.28
C TYR A 4 6.64 4.23 -2.55
N ILE A 5 7.84 4.06 -3.12
CA ILE A 5 8.95 3.33 -2.47
C ILE A 5 9.27 3.94 -1.10
N ILE A 6 9.48 5.26 -1.04
CA ILE A 6 9.78 5.97 0.23
C ILE A 6 8.63 5.79 1.24
N LEU A 7 7.38 5.93 0.79
CA LEU A 7 6.22 5.77 1.67
C LEU A 7 6.13 4.35 2.25
N LEU A 8 6.37 3.33 1.42
CA LEU A 8 6.36 1.93 1.83
C LEU A 8 7.50 1.64 2.82
N GLU A 9 8.70 2.16 2.57
CA GLU A 9 9.84 2.04 3.48
C GLU A 9 9.54 2.68 4.85
N ASP A 10 8.96 3.88 4.86
CA ASP A 10 8.61 4.59 6.09
C ASP A 10 7.51 3.85 6.87
N PHE A 11 6.53 3.27 6.17
CA PHE A 11 5.50 2.44 6.80
C PHE A 11 6.10 1.16 7.39
N LEU A 12 6.86 0.39 6.61
CA LEU A 12 7.45 -0.90 7.03
C LEU A 12 8.49 -0.74 8.14
N SER A 13 9.22 0.38 8.16
CA SER A 13 10.16 0.73 9.23
C SER A 13 9.49 1.33 10.48
N LYS A 14 8.15 1.42 10.50
CA LYS A 14 7.33 1.97 11.60
C LYS A 14 7.63 3.44 11.92
N LYS A 15 8.14 4.21 10.94
CA LYS A 15 8.27 5.68 11.08
C LYS A 15 6.93 6.38 11.00
N ILE A 16 5.98 5.80 10.26
CA ILE A 16 4.57 6.21 10.22
C ILE A 16 3.69 5.02 10.63
N ASP A 17 2.55 5.35 11.25
CA ASP A 17 1.52 4.36 11.58
C ASP A 17 0.62 4.06 10.35
N THR A 18 -0.25 3.07 10.51
CA THR A 18 -1.10 2.55 9.44
C THR A 18 -2.11 3.59 8.94
N ASN A 19 -2.74 4.33 9.85
CA ASN A 19 -3.67 5.41 9.50
C ASN A 19 -2.97 6.50 8.69
N LYS A 20 -1.74 6.87 9.06
CA LYS A 20 -0.96 7.87 8.33
C LYS A 20 -0.54 7.34 6.96
N PHE A 21 -0.13 6.08 6.88
CA PHE A 21 0.20 5.41 5.63
C PHE A 21 -0.99 5.39 4.67
N GLU A 22 -2.15 4.92 5.12
CA GLU A 22 -3.41 4.86 4.35
C GLU A 22 -3.75 6.23 3.76
N GLN A 23 -3.80 7.27 4.61
CA GLN A 23 -4.12 8.63 4.16
C GLN A 23 -3.17 9.15 3.09
N ILE A 24 -1.86 8.98 3.28
CA ILE A 24 -0.86 9.46 2.31
C ILE A 24 -0.94 8.63 1.02
N PHE A 25 -1.05 7.31 1.13
CA PHE A 25 -1.13 6.42 -0.02
C PHE A 25 -2.34 6.76 -0.90
N LEU A 26 -3.52 6.84 -0.29
CA LEU A 26 -4.76 7.17 -1.01
C LEU A 26 -4.71 8.55 -1.66
N GLN A 27 -4.10 9.54 -1.00
CA GLN A 27 -3.91 10.87 -1.59
C GLN A 27 -3.00 10.80 -2.82
N ILE A 28 -1.83 10.16 -2.69
CA ILE A 28 -0.87 10.04 -3.79
C ILE A 28 -1.48 9.28 -4.97
N PHE A 29 -2.17 8.18 -4.70
CA PHE A 29 -2.74 7.32 -5.74
C PHE A 29 -3.90 8.01 -6.49
N LYS A 30 -4.79 8.72 -5.77
CA LYS A 30 -5.92 9.45 -6.39
C LYS A 30 -5.47 10.65 -7.23
N ASP A 31 -4.36 11.29 -6.86
CA ASP A 31 -3.80 12.42 -7.59
C ASP A 31 -2.86 11.99 -8.73
N GLU A 32 -2.57 10.69 -8.87
CA GLU A 32 -1.66 10.20 -9.91
C GLU A 32 -2.37 10.12 -11.26
N GLU A 33 -2.00 11.02 -12.17
CA GLU A 33 -2.52 11.01 -13.54
C GLU A 33 -1.76 10.05 -14.48
N ILE A 34 -0.49 9.75 -14.16
CA ILE A 34 0.41 8.98 -15.02
C ILE A 34 1.22 7.99 -14.19
N PHE A 35 1.19 6.73 -14.60
CA PHE A 35 2.07 5.66 -14.11
C PHE A 35 3.23 5.45 -15.09
N TYR A 36 4.38 5.02 -14.57
CA TYR A 36 5.58 4.69 -15.33
C TYR A 36 5.34 3.54 -16.31
N SER A 37 4.55 2.54 -15.91
CA SER A 37 4.17 1.41 -16.75
C SER A 37 2.85 0.78 -16.30
N GLU A 38 2.26 -0.05 -17.15
CA GLU A 38 1.09 -0.87 -16.78
C GLU A 38 1.39 -1.81 -15.61
N ILE A 39 2.63 -2.33 -15.53
CA ILE A 39 3.04 -3.22 -14.44
C ILE A 39 3.14 -2.44 -13.12
N GLU A 40 3.67 -1.21 -13.14
CA GLU A 40 3.65 -0.35 -11.94
C GLU A 40 2.21 -0.11 -11.47
N PHE A 41 1.32 0.25 -12.40
CA PHE A 41 -0.09 0.47 -12.08
C PHE A 41 -0.72 -0.77 -11.44
N GLN A 42 -0.58 -1.95 -12.03
CA GLN A 42 -1.16 -3.19 -11.49
C GLN A 42 -0.65 -3.53 -10.09
N VAL A 43 0.65 -3.32 -9.82
CA VAL A 43 1.24 -3.53 -8.50
C VAL A 43 0.65 -2.56 -7.46
N LEU A 44 0.51 -1.28 -7.82
CA LEU A 44 -0.05 -0.26 -6.94
C LEU A 44 -1.57 -0.38 -6.77
N ASP A 45 -2.30 -0.76 -7.81
CA ASP A 45 -3.76 -0.97 -7.80
C ASP A 45 -4.14 -2.15 -6.89
N LYS A 46 -3.35 -3.22 -6.90
CA LYS A 46 -3.50 -4.30 -5.93
C LYS A 46 -3.34 -3.77 -4.49
N LEU A 47 -2.29 -2.99 -4.23
CA LEU A 47 -2.08 -2.40 -2.91
C LEU A 47 -3.21 -1.43 -2.53
N PHE A 48 -3.76 -0.69 -3.50
CA PHE A 48 -4.92 0.15 -3.28
C PHE A 48 -6.11 -0.65 -2.78
N GLY A 49 -6.41 -1.81 -3.40
CA GLY A 49 -7.45 -2.71 -2.90
C GLY A 49 -7.19 -3.19 -1.47
N ASP A 50 -5.94 -3.54 -1.14
CA ASP A 50 -5.58 -3.95 0.22
C ASP A 50 -5.69 -2.77 1.23
N VAL A 51 -5.38 -1.53 0.81
CA VAL A 51 -5.55 -0.33 1.63
C VAL A 51 -7.04 -0.01 1.84
N ASP A 52 -7.89 -0.18 0.83
CA ASP A 52 -9.35 0.01 0.93
C ASP A 52 -10.03 -1.06 1.82
N ALA A 53 -9.46 -2.27 1.83
CA ALA A 53 -9.89 -3.38 2.69
C ALA A 53 -9.39 -3.26 4.15
N TYR A 54 -8.49 -2.33 4.46
CA TYR A 54 -7.91 -2.24 5.80
C TYR A 54 -8.94 -1.74 6.83
N CYS A 55 -9.09 -2.49 7.92
CA CYS A 55 -9.89 -2.08 9.08
C CYS A 55 -8.99 -1.85 10.31
N ASN A 56 -8.95 -0.60 10.80
CA ASN A 56 -8.09 -0.22 11.94
C ASN A 56 -8.61 -0.70 13.30
N ASP A 57 -9.90 -1.05 13.43
CA ASP A 57 -10.45 -1.63 14.65
C ASP A 57 -10.79 -3.11 14.42
N PRO A 58 -9.98 -4.06 14.93
CA PRO A 58 -10.24 -5.48 14.77
C PRO A 58 -11.59 -5.94 15.35
N ASN A 59 -12.17 -5.17 16.28
CA ASN A 59 -13.50 -5.48 16.84
C ASN A 59 -14.64 -5.07 15.91
N LEU A 60 -14.34 -4.27 14.88
CA LEU A 60 -15.28 -3.86 13.84
C LEU A 60 -15.11 -4.67 12.56
N ILE A 61 -14.22 -5.67 12.53
CA ILE A 61 -14.13 -6.58 11.39
C ILE A 61 -15.41 -7.41 11.36
N GLU A 62 -16.29 -7.08 10.42
CA GLU A 62 -17.55 -7.78 10.18
C GLU A 62 -17.36 -8.94 9.21
N ASP A 63 -16.42 -8.82 8.26
CA ASP A 63 -16.14 -9.85 7.27
C ASP A 63 -14.62 -10.05 7.03
N PRO A 64 -14.00 -11.06 7.64
CA PRO A 64 -12.57 -11.33 7.48
C PRO A 64 -12.19 -11.84 6.08
N GLU A 65 -13.15 -12.09 5.18
CA GLU A 65 -12.87 -12.37 3.78
C GLU A 65 -12.60 -11.09 2.97
N PHE A 66 -13.14 -9.96 3.40
CA PHE A 66 -13.03 -8.66 2.71
C PHE A 66 -12.27 -7.60 3.47
N GLU A 67 -12.06 -7.77 4.78
CA GLU A 67 -11.33 -6.83 5.61
C GLU A 67 -9.99 -7.40 6.05
N ILE A 68 -8.94 -6.59 6.00
CA ILE A 68 -7.59 -6.98 6.39
C ILE A 68 -7.11 -6.22 7.62
N THR A 69 -6.27 -6.90 8.39
CA THR A 69 -5.60 -6.35 9.56
C THR A 69 -4.37 -5.51 9.20
N GLU A 70 -3.81 -4.79 10.17
CA GLU A 70 -2.54 -4.07 9.98
C GLU A 70 -1.39 -5.02 9.59
N GLU A 71 -1.35 -6.23 10.15
CA GLU A 71 -0.30 -7.20 9.84
C GLU A 71 -0.35 -7.64 8.38
N GLU A 72 -1.55 -7.89 7.87
CA GLU A 72 -1.78 -8.24 6.46
C GLU A 72 -1.47 -7.07 5.53
N LEU A 73 -1.87 -5.85 5.91
CA LEU A 73 -1.52 -4.65 5.14
C LEU A 73 -0.01 -4.43 5.08
N ARG A 74 0.72 -4.67 6.18
CA ARG A 74 2.19 -4.62 6.20
C ARG A 74 2.82 -5.68 5.31
N LEU A 75 2.26 -6.89 5.29
CA LEU A 75 2.73 -7.94 4.39
C LEU A 75 2.48 -7.56 2.91
N SER A 76 1.33 -6.96 2.59
CA SER A 76 1.06 -6.45 1.26
C SER A 76 2.03 -5.34 0.86
N ALA A 77 2.20 -4.33 1.72
CA ALA A 77 3.14 -3.24 1.51
C ALA A 77 4.57 -3.73 1.26
N LYS A 78 5.01 -4.78 1.98
CA LYS A 78 6.32 -5.40 1.73
C LYS A 78 6.41 -6.03 0.35
N LYS A 79 5.41 -6.80 -0.07
CA LYS A 79 5.39 -7.42 -1.41
C LYS A 79 5.41 -6.35 -2.51
N THR A 80 4.61 -5.30 -2.36
CA THR A 80 4.60 -4.17 -3.29
C THR A 80 5.95 -3.48 -3.34
N LEU A 81 6.59 -3.22 -2.19
CA LEU A 81 7.93 -2.61 -2.17
C LEU A 81 8.96 -3.47 -2.91
N ASP A 82 8.99 -4.77 -2.64
CA ASP A 82 9.90 -5.70 -3.30
C ASP A 82 9.70 -5.66 -4.85
N GLN A 83 8.44 -5.66 -5.32
CA GLN A 83 8.11 -5.56 -6.76
C GLN A 83 8.50 -4.21 -7.38
N LEU A 84 8.26 -3.09 -6.69
CA LEU A 84 8.62 -1.76 -7.20
C LEU A 84 10.14 -1.56 -7.29
N VAL A 85 10.90 -2.09 -6.31
CA VAL A 85 12.36 -2.04 -6.33
C VAL A 85 12.89 -2.91 -7.48
N GLU A 86 12.31 -4.09 -7.73
CA GLU A 86 12.68 -4.89 -8.90
C GLU A 86 12.44 -4.12 -10.20
N LEU A 87 11.29 -3.45 -10.34
CA LEU A 87 10.96 -2.65 -11.53
C LEU A 87 11.88 -1.42 -11.72
N GLU A 88 12.34 -0.77 -10.65
CA GLU A 88 13.26 0.37 -10.75
C GLU A 88 14.66 -0.04 -11.21
N ASN A 89 15.05 -1.30 -11.00
CA ASN A 89 16.35 -1.85 -11.38
C ASN A 89 16.40 -2.45 -12.80
N ILE A 90 15.30 -2.35 -13.57
CA ILE A 90 15.17 -2.82 -14.96
C ILE A 90 15.26 -1.62 -15.92
#